data_AF-A0A2X2T136-F1
#
_entry.id   AF-A0A2X2T136-F1
#
_cell.length_a   1.000
_cell.length_b   1.000
_cell.length_c   1.000
_cell.angle_alpha   90.00
_cell.angle_beta   90.00
_cell.angle_gamma   90.00
#
_symmetry.space_group_name_H-M   'P 1'
#
loop_
_entity.id
_entity.type
_entity.pdbx_description
1 polymer ?
#
loop_
_entity_poly.entity_id
_entity_poly.type
_entity_poly.pdbx_seq_one_letter_code
_entity_poly.pdbx_strand_id
1 'polypeptide(L)' 'MNSIRSLLKLGNTDAQVDLGDMYYSGEETSQSYEKANYWYEKAAKNNNDKAQMYLGYAYLNGKGVAVDYAKAKKFS' A
#
# COMPACT_ATOMS: atom_id res chain seq x y z
N MET A 1 4.04 -0.56 26.17
CA MET A 1 3.85 0.71 25.43
C MET A 1 3.68 0.54 23.91
N ASN A 2 3.42 -0.66 23.37
CA ASN A 2 3.33 -0.89 21.91
C ASN A 2 1.90 -0.92 21.34
N SER A 3 0.85 -0.97 22.18
CA SER A 3 -0.54 -1.14 21.70
C SER A 3 -1.19 0.14 21.17
N ILE A 4 -0.86 1.32 21.70
CA ILE A 4 -1.54 2.56 21.28
C ILE A 4 -1.05 3.02 19.89
N ARG A 5 0.25 2.89 19.61
CA ARG A 5 0.82 3.21 18.29
C ARG A 5 0.35 2.26 17.19
N SER A 6 0.15 0.98 17.49
CA SER A 6 -0.41 0.03 16.51
C SER A 6 -1.89 0.27 16.24
N LEU A 7 -2.67 0.64 17.26
CA LEU A 7 -4.08 1.01 17.10
C LEU A 7 -4.27 2.28 16.26
N LEU A 8 -3.44 3.32 16.50
CA LEU A 8 -3.45 4.53 15.68
C LEU A 8 -3.12 4.22 14.20
N LYS A 9 -2.21 3.28 13.93
CA LYS A 9 -1.85 2.85 12.56
C LYS A 9 -2.90 1.96 11.88
N LEU A 10 -3.75 1.25 12.62
CA LEU A 10 -4.75 0.35 12.02
C LEU A 10 -5.94 1.09 11.41
N GLY A 11 -6.27 2.29 11.89
CA GLY A 11 -7.32 3.15 11.33
C GLY A 11 -6.80 4.38 10.56
N ASN A 12 -5.55 4.79 10.78
CA ASN A 12 -4.95 5.90 10.04
C ASN A 12 -4.42 5.40 8.70
N THR A 13 -5.17 5.71 7.63
CA THR A 13 -4.82 5.31 6.27
C THR A 13 -3.53 5.95 5.78
N ASP A 14 -3.19 7.16 6.22
CA ASP A 14 -1.94 7.83 5.86
C ASP A 14 -0.74 7.06 6.43
N ALA A 15 -0.83 6.63 7.69
CA ALA A 15 0.25 5.85 8.31
C ALA A 15 0.42 4.46 7.67
N GLN A 16 -0.63 3.92 7.04
CA GLN A 16 -0.55 2.69 6.25
C GLN A 16 0.10 2.96 4.88
N VAL A 17 -0.23 4.08 4.25
CA VAL A 17 0.43 4.52 3.02
C VAL A 17 1.92 4.76 3.26
N ASP A 18 2.30 5.44 4.34
CA ASP A 18 3.71 5.69 4.67
C ASP A 18 4.48 4.39 4.87
N LEU A 19 3.88 3.41 5.56
CA LEU A 19 4.48 2.07 5.67
C LEU A 19 4.63 1.38 4.31
N GLY A 20 3.65 1.55 3.42
CA GLY A 20 3.73 1.09 2.05
C GLY A 20 4.89 1.75 1.29
N ASP A 21 5.01 3.07 1.41
CA ASP A 21 6.06 3.88 0.78
C ASP A 21 7.44 3.44 1.24
N MET A 22 7.63 3.16 2.54
CA MET A 22 8.89 2.65 3.10
C MET A 22 9.31 1.32 2.46
N TYR A 23 8.37 0.38 2.27
CA TYR A 23 8.65 -0.88 1.59
C TYR A 23 8.81 -0.71 0.08
N TYR A 24 8.14 0.28 -0.52
CA TYR A 24 8.24 0.57 -1.94
C TYR A 24 9.59 1.21 -2.29
N SER A 25 10.09 2.16 -1.49
CA SER A 25 11.37 2.82 -1.71
C SER A 25 12.56 1.97 -1.25
N GLY A 26 12.40 1.24 -0.15
CA GLY A 26 13.49 0.49 0.49
C GLY A 26 14.52 1.38 1.19
N GLU A 27 14.17 2.62 1.56
CA GLU A 27 15.11 3.58 2.17
C GLU A 27 15.44 3.24 3.63
N GLU A 28 14.47 2.74 4.40
CA GLU A 28 14.63 2.36 5.81
C GLU A 28 14.48 0.85 6.05
N THR A 29 14.21 0.08 4.99
CA THR A 29 14.00 -1.37 5.03
C THR A 29 14.34 -1.99 3.68
N SER A 30 14.40 -3.31 3.57
CA SER A 30 14.57 -3.94 2.26
C SER A 30 13.33 -3.71 1.39
N GLN A 31 13.54 -3.20 0.17
CA GLN A 31 12.48 -2.99 -0.79
C GLN A 31 11.66 -4.27 -1.00
N SER A 32 10.34 -4.17 -0.93
CA SER A 32 9.41 -5.26 -1.16
C SER A 32 8.07 -4.71 -1.63
N TYR A 33 7.84 -4.78 -2.95
CA TYR A 33 6.57 -4.36 -3.54
C TYR A 33 5.38 -5.17 -3.00
N GLU A 34 5.58 -6.46 -2.69
CA GLU A 34 4.54 -7.29 -2.07
C GLU A 34 4.09 -6.74 -0.70
N LYS A 35 5.05 -6.37 0.16
CA LYS A 35 4.73 -5.76 1.46
C LYS A 35 4.17 -4.35 1.32
N ALA A 36 4.64 -3.57 0.33
CA ALA A 36 4.07 -2.27 0.03
C ALA A 36 2.59 -2.40 -0.36
N ASN A 37 2.28 -3.29 -1.30
CA ASN A 37 0.93 -3.57 -1.76
C ASN A 37 0.02 -4.04 -0.62
N TYR A 38 0.51 -4.87 0.30
CA TYR A 38 -0.26 -5.27 1.48
C TYR A 38 -0.74 -4.08 2.32
N TRP A 39 0.11 -3.08 2.54
CA TRP A 39 -0.27 -1.88 3.29
C TRP A 39 -1.18 -0.96 2.50
N TYR A 40 -0.94 -0.79 1.20
CA TYR A 40 -1.84 -0.03 0.33
C TYR A 40 -3.23 -0.67 0.27
N GLU A 41 -3.36 -2.00 0.21
CA GLU A 41 -4.66 -2.67 0.23
C GLU A 41 -5.46 -2.39 1.52
N LYS A 42 -4.78 -2.26 2.67
CA LYS A 42 -5.44 -1.87 3.92
C LYS A 42 -5.93 -0.43 3.89
N ALA A 43 -5.12 0.49 3.37
CA ALA A 43 -5.49 1.90 3.25
C ALA A 43 -6.62 2.09 2.23
N ALA A 44 -6.55 1.41 1.08
CA ALA A 44 -7.55 1.45 0.02
C ALA A 44 -8.92 0.92 0.46
N LYS A 45 -8.97 -0.07 1.37
CA LYS A 45 -10.22 -0.56 1.98
C LYS A 45 -10.97 0.51 2.79
N ASN A 46 -10.26 1.56 3.20
CA ASN A 46 -10.81 2.72 3.90
C ASN A 46 -10.88 3.95 2.98
N ASN A 47 -10.94 3.74 1.66
CA ASN A 47 -11.06 4.79 0.62
C ASN A 47 -9.90 5.81 0.61
N ASN A 48 -8.67 5.38 0.89
CA ASN A 48 -7.51 6.26 0.69
C ASN A 48 -7.10 6.28 -0.79
N ASP A 49 -7.22 7.46 -1.41
CA ASP A 49 -6.97 7.66 -2.84
C ASP A 49 -5.52 7.38 -3.24
N LYS A 50 -4.55 7.78 -2.40
CA LYS A 50 -3.11 7.56 -2.66
C LYS A 50 -2.80 6.06 -2.71
N ALA A 51 -3.38 5.30 -1.78
CA ALA A 51 -3.24 3.85 -1.75
C ALA A 51 -3.87 3.17 -2.98
N GLN A 52 -5.04 3.62 -3.42
CA GLN A 52 -5.68 3.12 -4.63
C GLN A 52 -4.80 3.39 -5.85
N MET A 53 -4.31 4.63 -6.02
CA MET A 53 -3.39 4.99 -7.11
C MET A 53 -2.16 4.07 -7.17
N TYR A 54 -1.51 3.79 -6.03
CA TYR A 54 -0.36 2.88 -6.00
C TYR A 54 -0.71 1.45 -6.37
N LEU A 55 -1.88 0.93 -5.95
CA LEU A 55 -2.34 -0.39 -6.36
C LEU A 55 -2.66 -0.44 -7.86
N GLY A 56 -3.27 0.61 -8.39
CA GLY A 56 -3.51 0.76 -9.84
C GLY A 56 -2.21 0.65 -10.62
N TYR A 57 -1.19 1.39 -10.18
CA TYR A 57 0.15 1.33 -10.75
C TYR A 57 0.82 -0.05 -10.59
N ALA A 58 0.67 -0.69 -9.43
CA ALA A 58 1.23 -2.01 -9.15
C ALA A 58 0.64 -3.08 -10.08
N TYR A 59 -0.68 -3.11 -10.25
CA TYR A 59 -1.37 -4.02 -11.17
C TYR A 59 -1.08 -3.69 -12.65
N LEU A 60 -0.86 -2.42 -12.99
CA LEU A 60 -0.51 -2.02 -14.35
C LEU A 60 0.90 -2.51 -14.75
N ASN A 61 1.85 -2.46 -13.82
CA ASN A 61 3.27 -2.71 -14.09
C ASN A 61 3.79 -4.05 -13.53
N GLY A 62 2.94 -4.82 -12.85
CA GLY A 62 3.33 -6.10 -12.24
C GLY A 62 4.29 -5.95 -11.06
N LYS A 63 4.21 -4.85 -10.30
CA LYS A 63 5.11 -4.61 -9.16
C LYS A 63 4.59 -5.30 -7.90
N GLY A 64 5.17 -6.44 -7.56
CA GLY A 64 4.78 -7.21 -6.37
C GLY A 64 3.39 -7.85 -6.44
N VAL A 65 2.80 -7.89 -7.64
CA VAL A 65 1.56 -8.59 -7.99
C VAL A 65 1.63 -8.96 -9.48
N ALA A 66 0.84 -9.94 -9.91
CA ALA A 66 0.66 -10.20 -11.34
C ALA A 66 0.00 -9.00 -12.03
N VAL A 67 0.37 -8.76 -13.28
CA VAL A 67 -0.27 -7.73 -14.12
C VAL A 67 -1.75 -8.07 -14.26
N ASP A 68 -2.61 -7.09 -13.97
CA ASP A 68 -4.06 -7.21 -14.07
C ASP A 68 -4.67 -5.86 -14.45
N TYR A 69 -4.95 -5.67 -15.73
CA TYR A 69 -5.50 -4.42 -16.25
C TYR A 69 -6.91 -4.11 -15.74
N ALA A 70 -7.70 -5.13 -15.39
CA ALA A 70 -9.04 -4.93 -14.86
C ALA A 70 -8.98 -4.38 -13.44
N LYS A 71 -8.08 -4.93 -12.61
CA LYS A 71 -7.79 -4.37 -11.28
C LYS A 71 -7.10 -3.02 -11.37
N ALA A 72 -6.17 -2.82 -12.31
CA ALA A 72 -5.52 -1.54 -12.51
C ALA A 72 -6.56 -0.42 -12.77
N LYS A 73 -7.54 -0.67 -13.65
CA LYS A 73 -8.66 0.25 -13.92
C LYS A 73 -9.64 0.39 -12.74
N LYS A 74 -9.76 -0.63 -11.89
CA LYS A 74 -10.59 -0.54 -10.68
C LYS A 74 -9.97 0.41 -9.64
N PHE A 75 -8.64 0.47 -9.60
CA PHE A 75 -7.87 1.27 -8.66
C PHE A 75 -7.33 2.58 -9.28
N SER A 76 -7.69 2.89 -10.53
CA SER A 76 -7.32 4.12 -11.25
C SER A 76 -8.19 5.30 -10.88
#